data_AF-A0A7X5E5D3-F1
#
_entry.id   AF-A0A7X5E5D3-F1
#
_cell.length_a   1.000
_cell.length_b   1.000
_cell.length_c   1.000
_cell.angle_alpha   90.00
_cell.angle_beta   90.00
_cell.angle_gamma   90.00
#
_symmetry.space_group_name_H-M   'P 1'
#
loop_
_entity.id
_entity.type
_entity.pdbx_description
1 polymer ?
#
loop_
_entity_poly.entity_id
_entity_poly.type
_entity_poly.pdbx_seq_one_letter_code
_entity_poly.pdbx_strand_id
1 'polypeptide(L)'
;MHKLIHVDGCGETGGGGKLLGGLLQGRQKPVKVNEDKGGLLRGIECFALDMDGTVYLGERWIDGAKDFLEAIERLGKRYVFVTNNSSKSPEVYVEKLGRMGLEAGVDKIITSGQAAIAYLKKHYPGKRVFLLGNDLLKQEFAGEGIYLEEERPEVVVTAFDTTLDYGKMCKVCDFVRGGLPYIATHPDYNCPTEEGFIPDAGAIHAFIHASAGRYPDRVIGKPNGDIIDYLVERTGAAKEKIVMVGDRLYTDIAAGKNNGLKGVLVLSGEASLKDLEESEVRPDLVFASVKEMIPFLG
;
A
#
# COMPACT_ATOMS: atom_id res chain seq x y z
N MET A 1 10.29 3.45 -29.85
CA MET A 1 11.65 3.85 -30.25
C MET A 1 12.44 4.21 -29.00
N HIS A 2 13.74 3.87 -29.01
CA HIS A 2 14.78 4.16 -28.01
C HIS A 2 14.98 3.20 -26.82
N LYS A 3 15.75 2.16 -27.18
CA LYS A 3 16.78 1.39 -26.46
C LYS A 3 17.33 1.99 -25.15
N LEU A 4 17.40 1.15 -24.12
CA LEU A 4 18.32 1.27 -22.99
C LEU A 4 19.78 1.22 -23.48
N ILE A 5 20.61 2.02 -22.82
CA ILE A 5 22.05 2.16 -23.05
C ILE A 5 22.76 1.01 -22.32
N HIS A 6 23.50 0.20 -23.09
CA HIS A 6 24.36 -0.87 -22.60
C HIS A 6 25.73 -0.27 -22.23
N VAL A 7 26.28 -0.67 -21.09
CA VAL A 7 27.63 -0.32 -20.67
C VAL A 7 28.52 -1.51 -21.00
N ASP A 8 29.36 -1.38 -22.03
CA ASP A 8 30.33 -2.41 -22.42
C ASP A 8 31.57 -2.36 -21.51
N GLY A 9 31.82 -3.47 -20.81
CA GLY A 9 33.10 -3.79 -20.20
C GLY A 9 33.81 -4.86 -21.03
N CYS A 10 34.90 -4.48 -21.71
CA CYS A 10 35.78 -5.38 -22.44
C CYS A 10 36.59 -6.26 -21.46
N GLY A 11 36.59 -7.57 -21.69
CA GLY A 11 37.44 -8.56 -21.02
C GLY A 11 37.40 -9.89 -21.77
N GLU A 12 38.58 -10.42 -22.11
CA GLU A 12 38.85 -11.38 -23.18
C GLU A 12 38.45 -12.86 -22.94
N THR A 13 38.11 -13.49 -24.07
CA THR A 13 38.21 -14.89 -24.54
C THR A 13 38.63 -16.05 -23.61
N GLY A 14 37.91 -17.17 -23.72
CA GLY A 14 38.47 -18.52 -23.49
C GLY A 14 37.48 -19.68 -23.34
N GLY A 15 37.36 -20.51 -24.38
CA GLY A 15 37.34 -21.99 -24.26
C GLY A 15 36.06 -22.75 -23.85
N GLY A 16 35.41 -23.36 -24.85
CA GLY A 16 35.09 -24.81 -24.88
C GLY A 16 34.10 -25.43 -23.88
N GLY A 17 33.03 -26.04 -24.41
CA GLY A 17 32.35 -27.14 -23.72
C GLY A 17 30.84 -27.21 -23.93
N LYS A 18 30.38 -28.10 -24.81
CA LYS A 18 28.97 -28.51 -24.92
C LYS A 18 28.45 -29.01 -23.57
N LEU A 19 27.25 -28.60 -23.19
CA LEU A 19 26.33 -29.45 -22.42
C LEU A 19 24.90 -29.11 -22.81
N LEU A 20 24.24 -30.06 -23.48
CA LEU A 20 22.80 -30.14 -23.57
C LEU A 20 22.24 -30.21 -22.14
N GLY A 21 21.41 -29.24 -21.78
CA GLY A 21 20.59 -29.28 -20.57
C GLY A 21 19.28 -28.58 -20.88
N GLY A 22 18.30 -29.34 -21.40
CA GLY A 22 16.95 -28.85 -21.58
C GLY A 22 16.39 -28.46 -20.21
N LEU A 23 16.27 -27.15 -19.96
CA LEU A 23 15.38 -26.68 -18.91
C LEU A 23 13.96 -26.76 -19.48
N LEU A 24 13.30 -27.86 -19.13
CA LEU A 24 11.86 -27.87 -18.97
C LEU A 24 11.49 -26.65 -18.11
N GLN A 25 11.01 -25.58 -18.74
CA GLN A 25 10.20 -24.59 -18.04
C GLN A 25 9.02 -25.38 -17.47
N GLY A 26 9.07 -25.67 -16.17
CA GLY A 26 8.00 -26.34 -15.48
C GLY A 26 6.74 -25.54 -15.75
N ARG A 27 5.80 -26.09 -16.52
CA ARG A 27 4.49 -25.49 -16.73
C ARG A 27 3.91 -25.22 -15.35
N GLN A 28 3.85 -23.95 -14.94
CA GLN A 28 3.16 -23.57 -13.73
C GLN A 28 1.73 -24.11 -13.84
N LYS A 29 1.24 -24.73 -12.76
CA LYS A 29 -0.16 -25.16 -12.71
C LYS A 29 -1.04 -23.93 -12.96
N PRO A 30 -2.10 -24.04 -13.77
CA PRO A 30 -2.98 -22.91 -14.03
C PRO A 30 -3.50 -22.34 -12.72
N VAL A 31 -3.39 -21.01 -12.58
CA VAL A 31 -3.93 -20.27 -11.44
C VAL A 31 -5.43 -20.52 -11.38
N LYS A 32 -5.92 -20.98 -10.23
CA LYS A 32 -7.34 -21.18 -10.02
C LYS A 32 -7.95 -19.87 -9.54
N VAL A 33 -8.93 -19.38 -10.29
CA VAL A 33 -9.64 -18.14 -10.01
C VAL A 33 -11.04 -18.49 -9.51
N ASN A 34 -11.55 -17.76 -8.53
CA ASN A 34 -12.88 -17.92 -7.93
C ASN A 34 -13.08 -19.27 -7.23
N GLU A 35 -12.03 -19.78 -6.57
CA GLU A 35 -12.10 -21.02 -5.81
C GLU A 35 -11.49 -20.83 -4.41
N ASP A 36 -12.19 -21.26 -3.37
CA ASP A 36 -11.64 -21.45 -2.01
C ASP A 36 -11.95 -22.88 -1.51
N LYS A 37 -11.32 -23.87 -2.14
CA LYS A 37 -11.50 -25.29 -1.77
C LYS A 37 -11.01 -25.62 -0.36
N GLY A 38 -10.10 -24.80 0.18
CA GLY A 38 -9.56 -24.95 1.52
C GLY A 38 -10.46 -24.38 2.62
N GLY A 39 -11.51 -23.62 2.25
CA GLY A 39 -12.34 -22.90 3.21
C GLY A 39 -11.57 -21.86 4.02
N LEU A 40 -10.54 -21.25 3.41
CA LEU A 40 -9.72 -20.22 4.05
C LEU A 40 -10.57 -19.05 4.50
N LEU A 41 -11.45 -18.53 3.62
CA LEU A 41 -12.28 -17.36 3.89
C LEU A 41 -13.30 -17.58 5.02
N ARG A 42 -13.78 -18.83 5.18
CA ARG A 42 -14.64 -19.20 6.31
C ARG A 42 -13.94 -18.95 7.66
N GLY A 43 -12.63 -19.21 7.73
CA GLY A 43 -11.84 -19.08 8.95
C GLY A 43 -11.38 -17.65 9.31
N ILE A 44 -11.60 -16.69 8.41
CA ILE A 44 -11.25 -15.27 8.57
C ILE A 44 -12.27 -14.55 9.43
N GLU A 45 -11.80 -13.63 10.27
CA GLU A 45 -12.63 -12.80 11.15
C GLU A 45 -12.61 -11.33 10.73
N CYS A 46 -11.53 -10.87 10.09
CA CYS A 46 -11.37 -9.48 9.66
C CYS A 46 -10.82 -9.40 8.23
N PHE A 47 -11.49 -8.62 7.38
CA PHE A 47 -11.07 -8.32 6.03
C PHE A 47 -10.43 -6.94 6.00
N ALA A 48 -9.13 -6.88 5.70
CA ALA A 48 -8.41 -5.65 5.44
C ALA A 48 -8.45 -5.39 3.94
N LEU A 49 -9.24 -4.41 3.51
CA LEU A 49 -9.58 -4.18 2.11
C LEU A 49 -8.80 -2.98 1.59
N ASP A 50 -8.06 -3.16 0.49
CA ASP A 50 -7.68 -2.01 -0.31
C ASP A 50 -8.94 -1.31 -0.87
N MET A 51 -8.78 -0.05 -1.27
CA MET A 51 -9.89 0.80 -1.71
C MET A 51 -10.01 0.86 -3.23
N ASP A 52 -9.09 1.60 -3.88
CA ASP A 52 -9.14 1.88 -5.32
C ASP A 52 -8.72 0.64 -6.13
N GLY A 53 -9.59 0.15 -7.00
CA GLY A 53 -9.37 -1.09 -7.77
C GLY A 53 -9.91 -2.35 -7.08
N THR A 54 -10.23 -2.28 -5.79
CA THR A 54 -10.74 -3.40 -5.00
C THR A 54 -12.21 -3.26 -4.62
N VAL A 55 -12.62 -2.13 -4.02
CA VAL A 55 -14.03 -1.89 -3.64
C VAL A 55 -14.69 -0.81 -4.49
N TYR A 56 -13.92 0.16 -4.97
CA TYR A 56 -14.39 1.17 -5.93
C TYR A 56 -13.25 1.60 -6.87
N LEU A 57 -13.57 2.37 -7.90
CA LEU A 57 -12.60 3.13 -8.68
C LEU A 57 -13.16 4.54 -8.90
N GLY A 58 -12.43 5.57 -8.44
CA GLY A 58 -12.96 6.94 -8.44
C GLY A 58 -14.19 7.04 -7.54
N GLU A 59 -15.34 7.44 -8.08
CA GLU A 59 -16.63 7.44 -7.36
C GLU A 59 -17.57 6.28 -7.76
N ARG A 60 -17.06 5.26 -8.44
CA ARG A 60 -17.86 4.12 -8.91
C ARG A 60 -17.54 2.86 -8.14
N TRP A 61 -18.55 2.19 -7.60
CA TRP A 61 -18.39 0.89 -6.96
C TRP A 61 -17.92 -0.17 -7.96
N ILE A 62 -17.04 -1.06 -7.51
CA ILE A 62 -16.82 -2.33 -8.19
C ILE A 62 -18.10 -3.17 -8.04
N ASP A 63 -18.49 -3.86 -9.12
CA ASP A 63 -19.71 -4.68 -9.11
C ASP A 63 -19.68 -5.72 -7.98
N GLY A 64 -20.76 -5.80 -7.21
CA GLY A 64 -20.92 -6.67 -6.04
C GLY A 64 -20.12 -6.26 -4.79
N ALA A 65 -19.40 -5.14 -4.78
CA ALA A 65 -18.61 -4.72 -3.62
C ALA A 65 -19.49 -4.39 -2.39
N LYS A 66 -20.63 -3.71 -2.58
CA LYS A 66 -21.56 -3.44 -1.47
C LYS A 66 -22.14 -4.73 -0.88
N ASP A 67 -22.64 -5.63 -1.73
CA ASP A 67 -23.17 -6.93 -1.32
C ASP A 67 -22.13 -7.76 -0.56
N PHE A 68 -20.86 -7.64 -0.95
CA PHE A 68 -19.74 -8.27 -0.26
C PHE A 68 -19.52 -7.70 1.14
N LEU A 69 -19.49 -6.37 1.31
CA LEU A 69 -19.38 -5.74 2.63
C LEU A 69 -20.55 -6.12 3.54
N GLU A 70 -21.78 -6.09 3.01
CA GLU A 70 -22.99 -6.50 3.74
C GLU A 70 -22.94 -7.98 4.13
N ALA A 71 -22.43 -8.84 3.25
CA ALA A 71 -22.28 -10.26 3.54
C ALA A 71 -21.26 -10.54 4.66
N ILE A 72 -20.15 -9.79 4.71
CA ILE A 72 -19.16 -9.85 5.79
C ILE A 72 -19.86 -9.55 7.13
N GLU A 73 -20.58 -8.43 7.21
CA GLU A 73 -21.25 -8.02 8.45
C GLU A 73 -22.36 -8.97 8.87
N ARG A 74 -23.19 -9.43 7.91
CA ARG A 74 -24.27 -10.40 8.17
C ARG A 74 -23.76 -11.71 8.77
N LEU A 75 -22.52 -12.10 8.45
CA LEU A 75 -21.88 -13.30 8.99
C LEU A 75 -21.12 -13.05 10.30
N GLY A 76 -21.24 -11.87 10.90
CA GLY A 76 -20.55 -11.49 12.14
C GLY A 76 -19.04 -11.29 11.97
N LYS A 77 -18.57 -11.18 10.73
CA LYS A 77 -17.18 -10.86 10.40
C LYS A 77 -17.02 -9.34 10.31
N ARG A 78 -15.78 -8.85 10.34
CA ARG A 78 -15.47 -7.41 10.29
C ARG A 78 -14.72 -7.08 9.02
N TYR A 79 -14.79 -5.82 8.59
CA TYR A 79 -13.89 -5.29 7.58
C TYR A 79 -13.39 -3.90 7.98
N VAL A 80 -12.20 -3.57 7.48
CA VAL A 80 -11.58 -2.25 7.54
C VAL A 80 -10.97 -1.95 6.18
N PHE A 81 -10.97 -0.68 5.79
CA PHE A 81 -10.29 -0.21 4.59
C PHE A 81 -8.86 0.18 4.95
N VAL A 82 -7.90 -0.21 4.10
CA VAL A 82 -6.47 0.04 4.28
C VAL A 82 -5.92 0.70 3.02
N THR A 83 -5.54 1.98 3.12
CA THR A 83 -5.04 2.76 1.99
C THR A 83 -3.63 3.31 2.23
N ASN A 84 -2.80 3.29 1.19
CA ASN A 84 -1.49 3.95 1.20
C ASN A 84 -1.61 5.47 1.00
N ASN A 85 -2.73 5.97 0.49
CA ASN A 85 -2.88 7.38 0.18
C ASN A 85 -2.99 8.22 1.47
N SER A 86 -1.97 9.03 1.72
CA SER A 86 -1.87 9.93 2.88
C SER A 86 -2.28 11.37 2.59
N SER A 87 -2.90 11.65 1.43
CA SER A 87 -3.35 13.01 1.08
C SER A 87 -4.73 13.35 1.68
N LYS A 88 -5.43 12.36 2.24
CA LYS A 88 -6.79 12.48 2.78
C LYS A 88 -6.83 11.94 4.19
N SER A 89 -7.57 12.63 5.06
CA SER A 89 -7.85 12.15 6.41
C SER A 89 -8.93 11.05 6.38
N PRO A 90 -9.06 10.25 7.45
CA PRO A 90 -10.14 9.27 7.60
C PRO A 90 -11.54 9.85 7.37
N GLU A 91 -11.79 11.08 7.83
CA GLU A 91 -13.08 11.77 7.71
C GLU A 91 -13.42 12.03 6.24
N VAL A 92 -12.44 12.40 5.43
CA VAL A 92 -12.63 12.61 3.98
C VAL A 92 -13.03 11.30 3.28
N TYR A 93 -12.46 10.17 3.71
CA TYR A 93 -12.87 8.85 3.20
C TYR A 93 -14.28 8.48 3.63
N VAL A 94 -14.64 8.73 4.90
CA VAL A 94 -16.00 8.49 5.42
C VAL A 94 -17.02 9.32 4.63
N GLU A 95 -16.77 10.61 4.43
CA GLU A 95 -17.66 11.47 3.64
C GLU A 95 -17.79 10.98 2.19
N LYS A 96 -16.68 10.55 1.56
CA LYS A 96 -16.70 9.98 0.22
C LYS A 96 -17.56 8.71 0.18
N LEU A 97 -17.34 7.77 1.09
CA LEU A 97 -18.12 6.54 1.19
C LEU A 97 -19.61 6.84 1.43
N GLY A 98 -19.91 7.83 2.28
CA GLY A 98 -21.27 8.30 2.54
C GLY A 98 -21.97 8.83 1.29
N ARG A 99 -21.30 9.67 0.47
CA ARG A 99 -21.82 10.11 -0.84
C ARG A 99 -22.06 8.95 -1.80
N MET A 100 -21.22 7.92 -1.71
CA MET A 100 -21.36 6.69 -2.48
C MET A 100 -22.40 5.72 -1.89
N GLY A 101 -23.08 6.10 -0.82
CA GLY A 101 -24.14 5.34 -0.16
C GLY A 101 -23.63 4.17 0.67
N LEU A 102 -22.50 4.32 1.35
CA LEU A 102 -22.01 3.44 2.40
C LEU A 102 -21.78 4.27 3.68
N GLU A 103 -22.53 3.96 4.73
CA GLU A 103 -22.27 4.52 6.06
C GLU A 103 -21.13 3.74 6.73
N ALA A 104 -19.98 4.39 6.89
CA ALA A 104 -18.81 3.82 7.56
C ALA A 104 -18.26 4.82 8.59
N GLY A 105 -17.84 4.34 9.75
CA GLY A 105 -17.14 5.17 10.72
C GLY A 105 -15.65 5.29 10.42
N VAL A 106 -14.99 6.29 11.03
CA VAL A 106 -13.53 6.48 10.93
C VAL A 106 -12.74 5.32 11.53
N ASP A 107 -13.37 4.51 12.38
CA ASP A 107 -12.82 3.28 12.93
C ASP A 107 -12.55 2.21 11.85
N LYS A 108 -13.30 2.26 10.75
CA LYS A 108 -13.12 1.39 9.57
C LYS A 108 -12.05 1.88 8.60
N ILE A 109 -11.44 3.04 8.80
CA ILE A 109 -10.41 3.56 7.89
C ILE A 109 -9.04 3.47 8.56
N ILE A 110 -8.08 2.88 7.83
CA ILE A 110 -6.67 2.82 8.18
C ILE A 110 -5.87 3.43 7.03
N THR A 111 -5.16 4.52 7.31
CA THR A 111 -4.28 5.19 6.35
C THR A 111 -2.81 4.99 6.70
N SER A 112 -1.94 5.13 5.70
CA SER A 112 -0.49 5.20 5.94
C SER A 112 -0.08 6.41 6.80
N GLY A 113 -0.86 7.49 6.78
CA GLY A 113 -0.69 8.66 7.66
C GLY A 113 -0.88 8.31 9.14
N GLN A 114 -1.99 7.62 9.46
CA GLN A 114 -2.25 7.14 10.83
C GLN A 114 -1.18 6.17 11.32
N ALA A 115 -0.76 5.23 10.46
CA ALA A 115 0.32 4.31 10.78
C ALA A 115 1.65 5.06 11.03
N ALA A 116 1.93 6.12 10.27
CA ALA A 116 3.14 6.93 10.47
C ALA A 116 3.09 7.72 11.78
N ILE A 117 1.93 8.26 12.16
CA ILE A 117 1.72 8.88 13.48
C ILE A 117 2.00 7.87 14.61
N ALA A 118 1.42 6.66 14.53
CA ALA A 118 1.64 5.61 15.52
C ALA A 118 3.13 5.23 15.61
N TYR A 119 3.80 5.11 14.47
CA TYR A 119 5.24 4.85 14.40
C TYR A 119 6.07 5.97 15.06
N LEU A 120 5.77 7.24 14.78
CA LEU A 120 6.45 8.39 15.39
C LEU A 120 6.26 8.42 16.91
N LYS A 121 5.05 8.18 17.41
CA LYS A 121 4.76 8.12 18.85
C LYS A 121 5.60 7.06 19.56
N LYS A 122 5.83 5.93 18.90
CA LYS A 122 6.61 4.80 19.44
C LYS A 122 8.12 5.02 19.36
N HIS A 123 8.62 5.53 18.24
CA HIS A 123 10.05 5.54 17.94
C HIS A 123 10.72 6.92 18.11
N TYR A 124 9.94 8.00 18.04
CA TYR A 124 10.41 9.38 18.13
C TYR A 124 9.55 10.20 19.10
N PRO A 125 9.29 9.72 20.34
CA PRO A 125 8.41 10.40 21.28
C PRO A 125 8.93 11.82 21.60
N GLY A 126 8.04 12.82 21.47
CA GLY A 126 8.32 14.22 21.80
C GLY A 126 9.27 14.95 20.83
N LYS A 127 9.65 14.32 19.71
CA LYS A 127 10.52 14.95 18.71
C LYS A 127 9.77 15.97 17.85
N ARG A 128 10.49 17.02 17.46
CA ARG A 128 10.04 18.00 16.46
C ARG A 128 10.06 17.37 15.07
N VAL A 129 8.92 17.39 14.37
CA VAL A 129 8.75 16.72 13.07
C VAL A 129 8.54 17.77 11.98
N PHE A 130 9.37 17.72 10.95
CA PHE A 130 9.05 18.37 9.68
C PHE A 130 8.22 17.42 8.84
N LEU A 131 7.02 17.85 8.46
CA LEU A 131 6.10 17.08 7.63
C LEU A 131 5.95 17.72 6.26
N LEU A 132 6.48 17.04 5.24
CA LEU A 132 6.16 17.32 3.85
C LEU A 132 4.83 16.64 3.49
N GLY A 133 3.75 17.36 3.72
CA GLY A 133 2.37 16.90 3.51
C GLY A 133 1.43 18.10 3.36
N ASN A 134 0.22 17.84 2.86
CA ASN A 134 -0.81 18.86 2.73
C ASN A 134 -1.40 19.24 4.10
N ASP A 135 -2.24 20.29 4.12
CA ASP A 135 -2.78 20.84 5.37
C ASP A 135 -3.68 19.85 6.14
N LEU A 136 -4.41 18.98 5.44
CA LEU A 136 -5.23 17.94 6.07
C LEU A 136 -4.36 16.97 6.87
N LEU A 137 -3.27 16.49 6.27
CA LEU A 137 -2.35 15.59 6.95
C LEU A 137 -1.62 16.29 8.10
N LYS A 138 -1.25 17.58 7.94
CA LYS A 138 -0.66 18.37 9.02
C LYS A 138 -1.62 18.52 10.21
N GLN A 139 -2.90 18.78 9.95
CA GLN A 139 -3.93 18.85 10.99
C GLN A 139 -4.10 17.52 11.72
N GLU A 140 -4.12 16.40 11.00
CA GLU A 140 -4.21 15.06 11.58
C GLU A 140 -2.99 14.77 12.50
N PHE A 141 -1.78 15.02 12.01
CA PHE A 141 -0.55 14.83 12.81
C PHE A 141 -0.56 15.70 14.08
N ALA A 142 -0.90 16.97 13.94
CA ALA A 142 -0.96 17.90 15.08
C ALA A 142 -2.07 17.53 16.08
N GLY A 143 -3.25 17.14 15.59
CA GLY A 143 -4.38 16.71 16.42
C GLY A 143 -4.08 15.44 17.23
N GLU A 144 -3.24 14.56 16.68
CA GLU A 144 -2.73 13.38 17.36
C GLU A 144 -1.53 13.68 18.29
N GLY A 145 -1.11 14.94 18.43
CA GLY A 145 -0.06 15.36 19.34
C GLY A 145 1.36 15.25 18.79
N ILE A 146 1.54 15.11 17.47
CA ILE A 146 2.86 15.23 16.84
C ILE A 146 3.25 16.71 16.81
N TYR A 147 4.44 17.03 17.33
CA TYR A 147 4.94 18.40 17.34
C TYR A 147 5.54 18.77 15.99
N LEU A 148 4.75 19.43 15.14
CA LEU A 148 5.20 19.93 13.84
C LEU A 148 6.11 21.16 13.99
N GLU A 149 7.24 21.15 13.29
CA GLU A 149 8.27 22.20 13.32
C GLU A 149 8.88 22.41 11.92
N GLU A 150 8.85 23.64 11.43
CA GLU A 150 9.21 24.00 10.04
C GLU A 150 10.68 24.43 9.90
N GLU A 151 11.35 24.83 10.98
CA GLU A 151 12.67 25.46 10.93
C GLU A 151 13.77 24.61 11.58
N ARG A 152 13.46 23.95 12.71
CA ARG A 152 14.45 23.14 13.47
C ARG A 152 13.93 21.75 13.83
N PRO A 153 13.50 20.95 12.83
CA PRO A 153 13.04 19.59 13.06
C PRO A 153 14.15 18.67 13.54
N GLU A 154 13.76 17.57 14.15
CA GLU A 154 14.62 16.45 14.54
C GLU A 154 14.34 15.20 13.69
N VAL A 155 13.20 15.16 12.99
CA VAL A 155 12.76 14.06 12.11
C VAL A 155 12.06 14.65 10.90
N VAL A 156 12.28 14.06 9.72
CA VAL A 156 11.59 14.40 8.47
C VAL A 156 10.59 13.30 8.14
N VAL A 157 9.37 13.67 7.81
CA VAL A 157 8.34 12.79 7.28
C VAL A 157 7.89 13.29 5.92
N THR A 158 7.92 12.45 4.90
CA THR A 158 7.38 12.75 3.56
C THR A 158 6.13 11.94 3.26
N ALA A 159 5.19 12.59 2.60
CA ALA A 159 3.89 12.06 2.27
C ALA A 159 3.49 12.47 0.85
N PHE A 160 2.27 12.09 0.44
CA PHE A 160 1.66 12.61 -0.78
C PHE A 160 1.19 14.06 -0.58
N ASP A 161 2.12 15.01 -0.72
CA ASP A 161 1.82 16.45 -0.66
C ASP A 161 1.30 16.95 -2.01
N THR A 162 -0.02 17.03 -2.15
CA THR A 162 -0.70 17.61 -3.34
C THR A 162 -0.58 19.14 -3.43
N THR A 163 0.04 19.78 -2.44
CA THR A 163 0.27 21.23 -2.36
C THR A 163 1.77 21.56 -2.47
N LEU A 164 2.53 20.69 -3.14
CA LEU A 164 3.97 20.82 -3.24
C LEU A 164 4.41 22.10 -3.96
N ASP A 165 5.44 22.74 -3.42
CA ASP A 165 6.12 23.87 -4.06
C ASP A 165 7.64 23.72 -3.96
N TYR A 166 8.36 24.57 -4.68
CA TYR A 166 9.82 24.51 -4.73
C TYR A 166 10.49 24.82 -3.38
N GLY A 167 9.89 25.69 -2.57
CA GLY A 167 10.43 26.06 -1.26
C GLY A 167 10.38 24.89 -0.27
N LYS A 168 9.25 24.18 -0.23
CA LYS A 168 9.10 22.92 0.53
C LYS A 168 10.13 21.88 0.09
N MET A 169 10.35 21.73 -1.22
CA MET A 169 11.34 20.80 -1.76
C MET A 169 12.78 21.19 -1.37
N CYS A 170 13.11 22.47 -1.34
CA CYS A 170 14.42 22.92 -0.85
C CYS A 170 14.61 22.55 0.63
N LYS A 171 13.63 22.89 1.49
CA LYS A 171 13.69 22.59 2.92
C LYS A 171 13.87 21.10 3.20
N VAL A 172 13.03 20.25 2.61
CA VAL A 172 13.11 18.80 2.84
C VAL A 172 14.46 18.24 2.37
N CYS A 173 14.98 18.70 1.22
CA CYS A 173 16.28 18.26 0.73
C CYS A 173 17.41 18.70 1.66
N ASP A 174 17.35 19.90 2.23
CA ASP A 174 18.35 20.40 3.18
C ASP A 174 18.34 19.59 4.48
N PHE A 175 17.17 19.27 5.02
CA PHE A 175 17.05 18.43 6.20
C PHE A 175 17.53 16.99 5.96
N VAL A 176 17.18 16.38 4.82
CA VAL A 176 17.62 15.03 4.46
C VAL A 176 19.14 14.99 4.24
N ARG A 177 19.70 16.00 3.56
CA ARG A 177 21.16 16.14 3.36
C ARG A 177 21.90 16.40 4.68
N GLY A 178 21.26 17.13 5.59
CA GLY A 178 21.75 17.37 6.95
C GLY A 178 21.79 16.11 7.82
N GLY A 179 21.27 14.97 7.34
CA GLY A 179 21.38 13.69 8.04
C GLY A 179 20.25 13.42 9.02
N LEU A 180 19.14 14.19 8.97
CA LEU A 180 17.99 13.90 9.82
C LEU A 180 17.40 12.51 9.48
N PRO A 181 16.83 11.81 10.48
CA PRO A 181 16.00 10.64 10.25
C PRO A 181 14.90 10.96 9.24
N TYR A 182 14.77 10.11 8.23
CA TYR A 182 13.91 10.34 7.08
C TYR A 182 12.89 9.21 6.92
N ILE A 183 11.62 9.51 7.18
CA ILE A 183 10.50 8.55 7.14
C ILE A 183 9.56 8.93 6.00
N ALA A 184 8.98 7.95 5.32
CA ALA A 184 7.93 8.16 4.32
C ALA A 184 6.65 7.42 4.70
N THR A 185 5.49 8.03 4.42
CA THR A 185 4.20 7.38 4.68
C THR A 185 3.99 6.16 3.78
N HIS A 186 4.36 6.19 2.50
CA HIS A 186 4.20 5.06 1.57
C HIS A 186 5.12 5.18 0.34
N PRO A 187 5.37 4.10 -0.42
CA PRO A 187 6.36 4.10 -1.50
C PRO A 187 5.77 4.36 -2.90
N ASP A 188 4.46 4.46 -3.04
CA ASP A 188 3.79 4.45 -4.35
C ASP A 188 4.27 5.61 -5.24
N TYR A 189 4.67 5.30 -6.48
CA TYR A 189 5.18 6.32 -7.41
C TYR A 189 4.06 7.10 -8.09
N ASN A 190 2.91 6.47 -8.28
CA ASN A 190 1.78 7.02 -9.00
C ASN A 190 0.48 6.74 -8.25
N CYS A 191 -0.40 7.74 -8.21
CA CYS A 191 -1.78 7.59 -7.76
C CYS A 191 -2.68 7.46 -9.00
N PRO A 192 -3.52 6.41 -9.10
CA PRO A 192 -4.51 6.29 -10.17
C PRO A 192 -5.61 7.35 -10.01
N THR A 193 -6.16 7.80 -11.14
CA THR A 193 -7.27 8.75 -11.26
C THR A 193 -8.18 8.33 -12.41
N GLU A 194 -9.35 8.96 -12.56
CA GLU A 194 -10.28 8.63 -13.66
C GLU A 194 -9.69 8.90 -15.05
N GLU A 195 -8.77 9.87 -15.16
CA GLU A 195 -8.16 10.31 -16.42
C GLU A 195 -6.75 9.74 -16.67
N GLY A 196 -6.22 8.93 -15.74
CA GLY A 196 -4.89 8.33 -15.85
C GLY A 196 -4.15 8.29 -14.52
N PHE A 197 -2.87 8.65 -14.52
CA PHE A 197 -2.01 8.59 -13.33
C PHE A 197 -1.40 9.96 -13.03
N ILE A 198 -1.32 10.30 -11.75
CA ILE A 198 -0.59 11.47 -11.25
C ILE A 198 0.59 11.03 -10.37
N PRO A 199 1.66 11.84 -10.26
CA PRO A 199 2.77 11.53 -9.36
C PRO A 199 2.32 11.45 -7.90
N ASP A 200 2.92 10.53 -7.16
CA ASP A 200 2.64 10.27 -5.75
C ASP A 200 3.95 10.35 -4.91
N ALA A 201 3.91 9.97 -3.63
CA ALA A 201 4.99 10.12 -2.67
C ALA A 201 6.32 9.53 -3.17
N GLY A 202 6.31 8.37 -3.84
CA GLY A 202 7.48 7.75 -4.44
C GLY A 202 8.19 8.63 -5.48
N ALA A 203 7.45 9.40 -6.28
CA ALA A 203 8.03 10.36 -7.21
C ALA A 203 8.69 11.53 -6.48
N ILE A 204 8.09 12.00 -5.38
CA ILE A 204 8.68 13.02 -4.49
C ILE A 204 9.98 12.48 -3.87
N HIS A 205 9.99 11.22 -3.41
CA HIS A 205 11.18 10.58 -2.85
C HIS A 205 12.30 10.46 -3.87
N ALA A 206 11.97 10.16 -5.13
CA ALA A 206 12.96 10.12 -6.21
C ALA A 206 13.59 11.50 -6.46
N PHE A 207 12.81 12.58 -6.39
CA PHE A 207 13.34 13.95 -6.44
C PHE A 207 14.31 14.20 -5.28
N ILE A 208 13.88 13.91 -4.05
CA ILE A 208 14.70 14.11 -2.84
C ILE A 208 15.99 13.32 -2.95
N HIS A 209 15.92 12.06 -3.37
CA HIS A 209 17.10 11.23 -3.60
C HIS A 209 18.03 11.84 -4.65
N ALA A 210 17.52 12.33 -5.77
CA ALA A 210 18.34 12.97 -6.79
C ALA A 210 19.05 14.24 -6.29
N SER A 211 18.44 14.99 -5.36
CA SER A 211 18.97 16.25 -4.82
C SER A 211 19.81 16.11 -3.55
N ALA A 212 19.52 15.11 -2.72
CA ALA A 212 20.09 14.91 -1.38
C ALA A 212 20.81 13.55 -1.21
N GLY A 213 20.76 12.67 -2.20
CA GLY A 213 21.50 11.40 -2.23
C GLY A 213 20.93 10.29 -1.34
N ARG A 214 19.72 10.45 -0.81
CA ARG A 214 19.11 9.51 0.15
C ARG A 214 17.63 9.25 -0.15
N TYR A 215 17.25 7.98 -0.12
CA TYR A 215 15.86 7.55 0.00
C TYR A 215 15.43 7.51 1.48
N PRO A 216 14.11 7.40 1.78
CA PRO A 216 13.64 7.23 3.15
C PRO A 216 14.36 6.09 3.89
N ASP A 217 14.76 6.35 5.13
CA ASP A 217 15.33 5.35 6.04
C ASP A 217 14.26 4.30 6.43
N ARG A 218 12.98 4.70 6.42
CA ARG A 218 11.83 3.83 6.68
C ARG A 218 10.62 4.26 5.85
N VAL A 219 9.92 3.30 5.27
CA VAL A 219 8.62 3.49 4.62
C VAL A 219 7.56 2.73 5.42
N ILE A 220 6.47 3.39 5.78
CA ILE A 220 5.48 2.86 6.73
C ILE A 220 4.39 2.04 6.04
N GLY A 221 3.88 2.53 4.92
CA GLY A 221 2.76 1.96 4.18
C GLY A 221 3.10 0.62 3.51
N LYS A 222 2.09 0.02 2.89
CA LYS A 222 2.19 -1.25 2.16
C LYS A 222 3.34 -1.16 1.14
N PRO A 223 4.19 -2.20 0.99
CA PRO A 223 4.08 -3.54 1.57
C PRO A 223 4.73 -3.74 2.97
N ASN A 224 5.11 -2.66 3.66
CA ASN A 224 5.88 -2.76 4.90
C ASN A 224 5.04 -3.21 6.09
N GLY A 225 5.71 -3.80 7.09
CA GLY A 225 5.06 -4.35 8.27
C GLY A 225 4.46 -3.31 9.22
N ASP A 226 4.91 -2.06 9.18
CA ASP A 226 4.45 -1.04 10.15
C ASP A 226 2.94 -0.75 10.03
N ILE A 227 2.41 -0.62 8.80
CA ILE A 227 0.96 -0.47 8.59
C ILE A 227 0.18 -1.74 8.97
N ILE A 228 0.80 -2.92 8.84
CA ILE A 228 0.18 -4.20 9.22
C ILE A 228 0.13 -4.35 10.73
N ASP A 229 1.20 -3.98 11.44
CA ASP A 229 1.23 -3.99 12.89
C ASP A 229 0.22 -2.97 13.45
N TYR A 230 0.10 -1.79 12.83
CA TYR A 230 -0.93 -0.82 13.17
C TYR A 230 -2.35 -1.36 12.89
N LEU A 231 -2.57 -2.04 11.77
CA LEU A 231 -3.83 -2.72 11.45
C LEU A 231 -4.21 -3.76 12.51
N VAL A 232 -3.25 -4.58 12.94
CA VAL A 232 -3.47 -5.61 13.97
C VAL A 232 -3.81 -4.98 15.30
N GLU A 233 -3.10 -3.93 15.71
CA GLU A 233 -3.39 -3.19 16.94
C GLU A 233 -4.79 -2.57 16.90
N ARG A 234 -5.16 -1.93 15.79
CA ARG A 234 -6.45 -1.28 15.60
C ARG A 234 -7.63 -2.25 15.56
N THR A 235 -7.44 -3.43 14.97
CA THR A 235 -8.52 -4.43 14.84
C THR A 235 -8.59 -5.39 16.02
N GLY A 236 -7.50 -5.54 16.78
CA GLY A 236 -7.36 -6.54 17.84
C GLY A 236 -7.45 -7.99 17.35
N ALA A 237 -7.43 -8.22 16.03
CA ALA A 237 -7.53 -9.54 15.45
C ALA A 237 -6.16 -10.21 15.35
N ALA A 238 -6.10 -11.52 15.56
CA ALA A 238 -4.88 -12.29 15.34
C ALA A 238 -4.51 -12.26 13.84
N LYS A 239 -3.21 -12.18 13.52
CA LYS A 239 -2.70 -12.05 12.14
C LYS A 239 -3.24 -13.14 11.21
N GLU A 240 -3.37 -14.37 11.70
CA GLU A 240 -3.86 -15.53 10.95
C GLU A 240 -5.37 -15.47 10.66
N LYS A 241 -6.09 -14.58 11.35
CA LYS A 241 -7.54 -14.32 11.21
C LYS A 241 -7.84 -13.08 10.37
N ILE A 242 -6.81 -12.38 9.91
CA ILE A 242 -6.93 -11.24 9.01
C ILE A 242 -6.53 -11.66 7.59
N VAL A 243 -7.32 -11.23 6.62
CA VAL A 243 -6.98 -11.34 5.20
C VAL A 243 -6.83 -9.95 4.59
N MET A 244 -5.70 -9.70 3.93
CA MET A 244 -5.50 -8.54 3.08
C MET A 244 -6.08 -8.85 1.70
N VAL A 245 -7.06 -8.07 1.27
CA VAL A 245 -7.68 -8.17 -0.05
C VAL A 245 -7.30 -6.93 -0.84
N GLY A 246 -6.71 -7.12 -2.02
CA GLY A 246 -6.28 -6.00 -2.85
C GLY A 246 -6.06 -6.42 -4.30
N ASP A 247 -5.85 -5.43 -5.15
CA ASP A 247 -5.64 -5.59 -6.59
C ASP A 247 -4.15 -5.42 -6.98
N ARG A 248 -3.26 -5.14 -6.02
CA ARG A 248 -1.82 -4.99 -6.30
C ARG A 248 -0.98 -6.08 -5.64
N LEU A 249 -0.20 -6.78 -6.46
CA LEU A 249 0.69 -7.86 -6.01
C LEU A 249 1.83 -7.36 -5.12
N TYR A 250 2.52 -6.30 -5.54
CA TYR A 250 3.73 -5.81 -4.89
C TYR A 250 3.47 -4.94 -3.66
N THR A 251 2.24 -4.44 -3.48
CA THR A 251 1.81 -3.73 -2.26
C THR A 251 0.92 -4.59 -1.40
N ASP A 252 -0.31 -4.90 -1.83
CA ASP A 252 -1.33 -5.47 -0.94
C ASP A 252 -1.02 -6.92 -0.58
N ILE A 253 -0.77 -7.74 -1.61
CA ILE A 253 -0.50 -9.16 -1.39
C ILE A 253 0.84 -9.34 -0.69
N ALA A 254 1.85 -8.56 -1.09
CA ALA A 254 3.13 -8.53 -0.40
C ALA A 254 2.98 -8.08 1.07
N ALA A 255 2.18 -7.05 1.36
CA ALA A 255 1.93 -6.59 2.73
C ALA A 255 1.33 -7.71 3.58
N GLY A 256 0.32 -8.41 3.06
CA GLY A 256 -0.32 -9.51 3.76
C GLY A 256 0.68 -10.65 4.02
N LYS A 257 1.27 -11.19 2.95
CA LYS A 257 2.12 -12.40 3.00
C LYS A 257 3.41 -12.18 3.81
N ASN A 258 4.09 -11.07 3.60
CA ASN A 258 5.38 -10.80 4.26
C ASN A 258 5.22 -10.58 5.76
N ASN A 259 4.02 -10.25 6.22
CA ASN A 259 3.75 -9.88 7.61
C ASN A 259 2.78 -10.84 8.33
N GLY A 260 2.56 -12.04 7.78
CA GLY A 260 1.86 -13.13 8.46
C GLY A 260 0.33 -13.15 8.30
N LEU A 261 -0.23 -12.33 7.41
CA LEU A 261 -1.65 -12.34 7.06
C LEU A 261 -1.89 -13.26 5.85
N LYS A 262 -3.16 -13.60 5.62
CA LYS A 262 -3.58 -14.15 4.33
C LYS A 262 -3.65 -13.05 3.29
N GLY A 263 -3.32 -13.36 2.04
CA GLY A 263 -3.41 -12.43 0.90
C GLY A 263 -4.39 -12.95 -0.15
N VAL A 264 -5.37 -12.14 -0.52
CA VAL A 264 -6.33 -12.44 -1.60
C VAL A 264 -6.19 -11.39 -2.68
N LEU A 265 -5.86 -11.83 -3.88
CA LEU A 265 -5.80 -10.95 -5.05
C LEU A 265 -7.17 -10.88 -5.72
N VAL A 266 -7.63 -9.67 -6.00
CA VAL A 266 -8.75 -9.44 -6.94
C VAL A 266 -8.22 -8.90 -8.26
N LEU A 267 -8.85 -9.29 -9.37
CA LEU A 267 -8.46 -8.89 -10.73
C LEU A 267 -9.32 -7.74 -11.27
N SER A 268 -10.01 -7.02 -10.39
CA SER A 268 -10.87 -5.87 -10.72
C SER A 268 -10.10 -4.56 -10.93
N GLY A 269 -8.82 -4.54 -10.55
CA GLY A 269 -7.96 -3.36 -10.59
C GLY A 269 -6.67 -3.58 -11.38
N GLU A 270 -5.52 -3.25 -10.79
CA GLU A 270 -4.22 -3.16 -11.47
C GLU A 270 -3.68 -4.53 -11.92
N ALA A 271 -3.72 -5.55 -11.08
CA ALA A 271 -3.10 -6.83 -11.39
C ALA A 271 -3.88 -7.65 -12.43
N SER A 272 -3.13 -8.24 -13.36
CA SER A 272 -3.62 -9.26 -14.28
C SER A 272 -3.09 -10.65 -13.93
N LEU A 273 -3.67 -11.69 -14.56
CA LEU A 273 -3.14 -13.06 -14.46
C LEU A 273 -1.70 -13.17 -14.98
N LYS A 274 -1.34 -12.35 -15.96
CA LYS A 274 0.03 -12.32 -16.50
C LYS A 274 1.02 -11.77 -15.46
N ASP A 275 0.65 -10.69 -14.77
CA ASP A 275 1.49 -10.12 -13.70
C ASP A 275 1.69 -11.14 -12.57
N LEU A 276 0.66 -11.93 -12.27
CA LEU A 276 0.75 -13.02 -11.32
C LEU A 276 1.68 -14.14 -11.79
N GLU A 277 1.67 -14.53 -13.07
CA GLU A 277 2.62 -15.52 -13.61
C GLU A 277 4.08 -15.07 -13.41
N GLU A 278 4.35 -13.78 -13.68
CA GLU A 278 5.69 -13.17 -13.64
C GLU A 278 6.15 -12.77 -12.22
N SER A 279 5.23 -12.54 -11.29
CA SER A 279 5.55 -12.12 -9.92
C SER A 279 6.26 -13.22 -9.10
N GLU A 280 7.01 -12.84 -8.08
CA GLU A 280 7.46 -13.78 -7.02
C GLU A 280 6.47 -13.85 -5.87
N VAL A 281 5.65 -12.81 -5.70
CA VAL A 281 4.61 -12.74 -4.67
C VAL A 281 3.44 -13.61 -5.11
N ARG A 282 3.03 -14.53 -4.23
CA ARG A 282 1.94 -15.47 -4.47
C ARG A 282 0.81 -15.24 -3.47
N PRO A 283 -0.39 -14.83 -3.91
CA PRO A 283 -1.56 -14.75 -3.04
C PRO A 283 -2.00 -16.15 -2.61
N ASP A 284 -2.72 -16.23 -1.49
CA ASP A 284 -3.33 -17.47 -1.03
C ASP A 284 -4.56 -17.84 -1.88
N LEU A 285 -5.32 -16.84 -2.36
CA LEU A 285 -6.45 -17.02 -3.28
C LEU A 285 -6.48 -15.91 -4.34
N VAL A 286 -7.12 -16.21 -5.47
CA VAL A 286 -7.35 -15.25 -6.56
C VAL A 286 -8.82 -15.25 -6.93
N PHE A 287 -9.41 -14.06 -7.04
CA PHE A 287 -10.78 -13.85 -7.46
C PHE A 287 -10.85 -12.82 -8.59
N ALA A 288 -11.89 -12.91 -9.42
CA ALA A 288 -12.14 -11.91 -10.46
C ALA A 288 -12.48 -10.56 -9.82
N SER A 289 -13.35 -10.56 -8.81
CA SER A 289 -13.73 -9.42 -7.98
C SER A 289 -14.07 -9.90 -6.57
N VAL A 290 -14.25 -8.96 -5.64
CA VAL A 290 -14.81 -9.22 -4.31
C VAL A 290 -16.19 -9.89 -4.35
N LYS A 291 -16.94 -9.69 -5.43
CA LYS A 291 -18.25 -10.34 -5.66
C LYS A 291 -18.17 -11.86 -5.61
N GLU A 292 -17.17 -12.45 -6.27
CA GLU A 292 -17.01 -13.90 -6.35
C GLU A 292 -16.53 -14.51 -5.02
N MET A 293 -16.14 -13.70 -4.04
CA MET A 293 -15.78 -14.15 -2.70
C MET A 293 -17.00 -14.46 -1.83
N ILE A 294 -18.16 -13.83 -2.10
CA ILE A 294 -19.39 -13.93 -1.29
C ILE A 294 -19.78 -15.39 -0.97
N PRO A 295 -19.79 -16.34 -1.93
CA PRO A 295 -20.19 -17.73 -1.66
C PRO A 295 -19.27 -18.49 -0.69
N PHE A 296 -18.07 -17.97 -0.42
CA PHE A 296 -17.03 -18.64 0.37
C PHE A 296 -16.88 -18.05 1.79
N LEU A 297 -17.65 -17.03 2.15
CA LEU A 297 -17.58 -16.39 3.46
C LEU A 297 -18.19 -17.24 4.59
N GLY A 298 -19.10 -18.16 4.26
CA GLY A 298 -19.89 -18.99 5.20
C GLY A 298 -19.33 -20.37 5.46
#